data_AF-A0AAU9WKW2-F1
#
_entry.id   AF-A0AAU9WKW2-F1
#
_cell.length_a   1.000
_cell.length_b   1.000
_cell.length_c   1.000
_cell.angle_alpha   90.00
_cell.angle_beta   90.00
_cell.angle_gamma   90.00
#
_symmetry.space_group_name_H-M   'P 1'
#
loop_
_entity.id
_entity.type
_entity.pdbx_description
1 polymer ?
#
loop_
_entity_poly.entity_id
_entity_poly.type
_entity_poly.pdbx_seq_one_letter_code
_entity_poly.pdbx_strand_id
1 'polypeptide(L)'
;MASWSAYQTESEEEALAKAMQLSLMEDEKSSRKAEFPIHIGEETPDGRLSSREAPSSSSSSHQRQPQREEARLLKSAHGVGHSAGALPLCLPNNYQWNSKTRQCVKTEEKRSSLYFVEDSLRELRKIKSPVCTVSIAGPYRKGKSYILSQIFDQPEVFPLGHKMVAETMGIWMWIVPEKYKDARGREITVVLLDSEGIDAASGVGRDDNQIFTLTVLLASVLIYNSSSVPTRRDLEGLDFISKLSGRIHARSDRGATLHQNETEFFHRTFPFFIWLLRDVTQAVPEDCKDIKDYFLKKIRIQTVFRQEDSGSESQKSQKVAEGILGFFPGFEAFSLPPPTADEEIMRTICENKDQLQAKFLRQLEDFKYLIKSILVPKHSYTEGELVTGEGLAALVTQYVDAINTPGFVPNVQGAWDLFVETKCFETKKVCEQKYDELMTLQLSEVLPCDNDEIRAYHNSALEETEELLLREMIGISTNTVEKQLRQLKTSFSRRLNVWQTKNSKLTKQLCENLLLKLKAKHLDPVIEQLQEEMARNYHLMTS
;
A
#
# COMPACT_ATOMS: atom_id res chain seq x y z
N MET A 1 -13.80 -33.91 55.86
CA MET A 1 -13.24 -34.45 54.60
C MET A 1 -14.38 -35.03 53.79
N ALA A 2 -14.38 -34.71 52.50
CA ALA A 2 -15.28 -35.11 51.42
C ALA A 2 -16.63 -34.36 51.27
N SER A 3 -16.76 -33.74 50.08
CA SER A 3 -17.96 -33.67 49.23
C SER A 3 -18.71 -32.35 49.08
N TRP A 4 -18.07 -31.27 48.62
CA TRP A 4 -18.75 -30.10 48.01
C TRP A 4 -17.89 -29.52 46.86
N SER A 5 -17.71 -30.26 45.75
CA SER A 5 -16.98 -29.75 44.57
C SER A 5 -17.41 -30.36 43.23
N ALA A 6 -18.70 -30.61 43.01
CA ALA A 6 -19.15 -31.26 41.76
C ALA A 6 -20.43 -30.70 41.11
N TYR A 7 -20.89 -29.50 41.48
CA TYR A 7 -22.06 -28.87 40.83
C TYR A 7 -21.85 -27.38 40.63
N GLN A 8 -20.94 -26.96 39.74
CA GLN A 8 -20.90 -25.56 39.31
C GLN A 8 -20.10 -25.26 38.02
N THR A 9 -20.16 -26.12 37.00
CA THR A 9 -19.49 -25.83 35.71
C THR A 9 -20.33 -26.04 34.46
N GLU A 10 -21.64 -26.31 34.55
CA GLU A 10 -22.52 -26.42 33.36
C GLU A 10 -23.58 -25.30 33.25
N SER A 11 -23.58 -24.29 34.13
CA SER A 11 -24.66 -23.30 34.19
C SER A 11 -24.42 -22.00 33.41
N GLU A 12 -23.20 -21.67 33.01
CA GLU A 12 -22.89 -20.35 32.41
C GLU A 12 -22.94 -20.36 30.87
N GLU A 13 -22.41 -21.40 30.22
CA GLU A 13 -22.51 -21.54 28.76
C GLU A 13 -23.95 -21.79 28.31
N GLU A 14 -24.73 -22.58 29.07
CA GLU A 14 -26.14 -22.85 28.76
C GLU A 14 -27.02 -21.60 28.98
N ALA A 15 -26.66 -20.74 29.95
CA ALA A 15 -27.31 -19.46 30.17
C ALA A 15 -26.98 -18.45 29.05
N LEU A 16 -25.74 -18.44 28.57
CA LEU A 16 -25.31 -17.58 27.46
C LEU A 16 -25.97 -18.02 26.14
N ALA A 17 -26.07 -19.32 25.88
CA ALA A 17 -26.74 -19.86 24.71
C ALA A 17 -28.25 -19.53 24.71
N LYS A 18 -28.93 -19.64 25.86
CA LYS A 18 -30.34 -19.22 25.99
C LYS A 18 -30.53 -17.72 25.81
N ALA A 19 -29.61 -16.88 26.30
CA ALA A 19 -29.68 -15.44 26.12
C ALA A 19 -29.51 -15.03 24.64
N MET A 20 -28.60 -15.68 23.92
CA MET A 20 -28.43 -15.46 22.47
C MET A 20 -29.64 -15.94 21.66
N GLN A 21 -30.26 -17.06 22.06
CA GLN A 21 -31.45 -17.59 21.38
C GLN A 21 -32.69 -16.71 21.62
N LEU A 22 -32.82 -16.09 22.79
CA LEU A 22 -33.88 -15.13 23.10
C LEU A 22 -33.71 -13.81 22.32
N SER A 23 -32.47 -13.33 22.15
CA SER A 23 -32.17 -12.15 21.33
C SER A 23 -32.51 -12.36 19.84
N LEU A 24 -32.25 -13.54 19.30
CA LEU A 24 -32.58 -13.88 17.91
C LEU A 24 -34.09 -13.99 17.66
N MET A 25 -34.88 -14.39 18.68
CA MET A 25 -36.34 -14.45 18.59
C MET A 25 -37.04 -13.09 18.73
N GLU A 26 -36.38 -12.09 19.34
CA GLU A 26 -36.90 -10.72 19.43
C GLU A 26 -36.73 -9.94 18.11
N ASP A 27 -35.64 -10.19 17.37
CA ASP A 27 -35.40 -9.59 16.05
C ASP A 27 -36.35 -10.13 14.95
N GLU A 28 -36.73 -11.41 15.01
CA GLU A 28 -37.75 -11.97 14.10
C GLU A 28 -39.17 -11.45 14.38
N LYS A 29 -39.48 -11.03 15.62
CA LYS A 29 -40.77 -10.42 15.97
C LYS A 29 -40.84 -8.95 15.58
N SER A 30 -39.72 -8.23 15.57
CA SER A 30 -39.64 -6.84 15.12
C SER A 30 -39.81 -6.71 13.60
N SER A 31 -39.31 -7.69 12.84
CA SER A 31 -39.39 -7.71 11.37
C SER A 31 -40.77 -8.07 10.78
N ARG A 32 -41.78 -8.38 11.61
CA ARG A 32 -43.15 -8.73 11.18
C ARG A 32 -44.20 -7.62 11.36
N LYS A 33 -43.79 -6.40 11.73
CA LYS A 33 -44.71 -5.25 11.93
C LYS A 33 -44.31 -4.02 11.11
N ALA A 34 -44.17 -4.17 9.79
CA ALA A 34 -44.13 -3.02 8.88
C ALA A 34 -44.50 -3.42 7.45
N GLU A 35 -45.72 -3.93 7.23
CA GLU A 35 -46.32 -3.97 5.89
C GLU A 35 -47.77 -3.48 5.97
N PHE A 36 -48.04 -2.32 5.39
CA PHE A 36 -49.37 -1.88 4.95
C PHE A 36 -49.29 -1.52 3.45
N PRO A 37 -50.40 -1.66 2.71
CA PRO A 37 -50.37 -2.16 1.34
C PRO A 37 -50.44 -1.05 0.29
N ILE A 38 -49.78 -1.32 -0.84
CA ILE A 38 -49.92 -0.54 -2.07
C ILE A 38 -51.19 -1.02 -2.78
N HIS A 39 -52.17 -0.11 -2.89
CA HIS A 39 -53.38 -0.33 -3.67
C HIS A 39 -53.07 -0.16 -5.16
N ILE A 40 -53.27 -1.23 -5.93
CA ILE A 40 -53.32 -1.20 -7.39
C ILE A 40 -54.71 -0.70 -7.79
N GLY A 41 -54.75 0.30 -8.66
CA GLY A 41 -55.95 0.75 -9.37
C GLY A 41 -55.60 1.03 -10.82
N GLU A 42 -56.02 0.13 -11.71
CA GLU A 42 -56.18 0.39 -13.14
C GLU A 42 -57.31 1.40 -13.34
N GLU A 43 -57.14 2.37 -14.24
CA GLU A 43 -58.08 2.69 -15.32
C GLU A 43 -57.53 3.84 -16.19
N THR A 44 -57.60 3.64 -17.50
CA THR A 44 -57.54 4.67 -18.57
C THR A 44 -58.99 4.88 -19.06
N PRO A 45 -59.34 5.69 -20.10
CA PRO A 45 -58.60 6.67 -20.92
C PRO A 45 -59.38 8.00 -21.19
N ASP A 46 -58.71 8.98 -21.81
CA ASP A 46 -59.20 10.06 -22.71
C ASP A 46 -58.34 11.33 -22.45
N GLY A 47 -57.87 12.13 -23.40
CA GLY A 47 -58.10 12.27 -24.83
C GLY A 47 -57.72 13.71 -25.22
N ARG A 48 -57.17 13.88 -26.43
CA ARG A 48 -57.01 15.14 -27.22
C ARG A 48 -55.83 16.10 -26.94
N LEU A 49 -54.90 16.09 -27.90
CA LEU A 49 -54.53 17.18 -28.84
C LEU A 49 -54.51 18.63 -28.32
N SER A 50 -53.33 19.27 -28.35
CA SER A 50 -53.13 20.55 -29.06
C SER A 50 -51.64 20.95 -29.14
N SER A 51 -51.25 21.27 -30.36
CA SER A 51 -50.04 21.90 -30.86
C SER A 51 -49.83 23.37 -30.42
N ARG A 52 -48.65 23.89 -30.82
CA ARG A 52 -48.18 25.29 -30.92
C ARG A 52 -47.46 25.83 -29.68
N GLU A 53 -46.42 26.64 -29.76
CA GLU A 53 -45.56 27.20 -30.82
C GLU A 53 -44.40 27.88 -30.06
N ALA A 54 -43.23 28.01 -30.70
CA ALA A 54 -42.12 28.83 -30.23
C ALA A 54 -42.50 30.33 -30.14
N PRO A 55 -41.61 31.18 -29.60
CA PRO A 55 -40.92 32.00 -30.58
C PRO A 55 -39.41 32.15 -30.33
N SER A 56 -38.70 32.07 -31.45
CA SER A 56 -37.40 32.65 -31.73
C SER A 56 -37.45 34.19 -31.72
N SER A 57 -36.33 34.82 -31.34
CA SER A 57 -35.92 36.07 -32.00
C SER A 57 -34.40 36.15 -32.10
N SER A 58 -33.97 36.14 -33.36
CA SER A 58 -32.64 36.33 -33.92
C SER A 58 -32.29 37.82 -34.13
N SER A 59 -31.01 38.17 -34.03
CA SER A 59 -30.26 39.07 -34.94
C SER A 59 -28.83 39.24 -34.40
N SER A 60 -27.77 38.68 -35.01
CA SER A 60 -26.93 39.26 -36.10
C SER A 60 -26.55 40.73 -35.84
N SER A 61 -25.31 41.22 -35.90
CA SER A 61 -24.08 40.76 -36.56
C SER A 61 -22.93 41.76 -36.29
N HIS A 62 -21.69 41.33 -36.57
CA HIS A 62 -20.48 42.10 -36.93
C HIS A 62 -19.37 42.34 -35.88
N GLN A 63 -18.30 41.54 -36.08
CA GLN A 63 -16.88 41.94 -36.19
C GLN A 63 -16.30 42.95 -35.18
N ARG A 64 -15.38 42.46 -34.33
CA ARG A 64 -13.94 42.81 -34.32
C ARG A 64 -13.22 42.05 -33.18
N GLN A 65 -12.19 41.28 -33.52
CA GLN A 65 -11.06 41.00 -32.62
C GLN A 65 -10.36 42.33 -32.29
N PRO A 66 -9.75 42.54 -31.11
CA PRO A 66 -8.68 41.67 -30.58
C PRO A 66 -8.71 41.46 -29.04
N GLN A 67 -7.84 40.54 -28.59
CA GLN A 67 -7.10 40.51 -27.31
C GLN A 67 -7.04 39.08 -26.74
N ARG A 68 -6.06 38.33 -27.25
CA ARG A 68 -5.63 37.02 -26.72
C ARG A 68 -4.36 37.18 -25.85
N GLU A 69 -4.19 38.35 -25.24
CA GLU A 69 -2.95 38.75 -24.56
C GLU A 69 -3.12 39.00 -23.05
N GLU A 70 -4.34 39.12 -22.53
CA GLU A 70 -4.59 39.26 -21.08
C GLU A 70 -4.75 37.93 -20.33
N ALA A 71 -4.92 36.80 -21.03
CA ALA A 71 -4.94 35.47 -20.41
C ALA A 71 -3.54 34.89 -20.13
N ARG A 72 -2.46 35.61 -20.51
CA ARG A 72 -1.06 35.20 -20.26
C ARG A 72 -0.40 35.91 -19.07
N LEU A 73 -1.02 36.95 -18.51
CA LEU A 73 -0.45 37.73 -17.40
C LEU A 73 -1.09 37.44 -16.03
N LEU A 74 -2.15 36.63 -15.96
CA LEU A 74 -2.78 36.19 -14.71
C LEU A 74 -2.33 34.79 -14.23
N LYS A 75 -1.33 34.18 -14.89
CA LYS A 75 -0.66 32.94 -14.43
C LYS A 75 0.72 33.19 -13.78
N SER A 76 1.12 34.44 -13.52
CA SER A 76 2.40 34.77 -12.88
C SER A 76 2.28 35.23 -11.42
N ALA A 77 1.16 34.99 -10.76
CA ALA A 77 0.95 35.43 -9.38
C ALA A 77 0.35 34.31 -8.50
N HIS A 78 0.86 33.09 -8.59
CA HIS A 78 0.81 32.09 -7.52
C HIS A 78 2.22 31.51 -7.36
N GLY A 79 2.70 31.52 -6.12
CA GLY A 79 4.12 31.40 -5.75
C GLY A 79 4.91 30.28 -6.42
N VAL A 80 6.17 30.61 -6.70
CA VAL A 80 7.23 29.74 -7.21
C VAL A 80 7.43 28.53 -6.26
N GLY A 81 6.79 27.42 -6.58
CA GLY A 81 7.21 26.09 -6.13
C GLY A 81 8.10 25.49 -7.22
N HIS A 82 9.41 25.40 -6.97
CA HIS A 82 10.32 24.65 -7.86
C HIS A 82 9.77 23.22 -8.01
N SER A 83 9.51 22.77 -9.25
CA SER A 83 9.07 21.39 -9.50
C SER A 83 10.14 20.43 -8.98
N ALA A 84 9.81 19.66 -7.95
CA ALA A 84 10.72 18.66 -7.43
C ALA A 84 10.93 17.58 -8.50
N GLY A 85 12.17 17.33 -8.91
CA GLY A 85 12.51 16.14 -9.72
C GLY A 85 12.43 14.86 -8.88
N ALA A 86 12.69 13.72 -9.52
CA ALA A 86 12.75 12.41 -8.85
C ALA A 86 13.72 12.41 -7.68
N LEU A 87 13.43 11.58 -6.67
CA LEU A 87 14.28 11.39 -5.51
C LEU A 87 15.05 10.07 -5.66
N PRO A 88 16.34 10.02 -5.32
CA PRO A 88 17.04 8.75 -5.26
C PRO A 88 16.43 7.90 -4.14
N LEU A 89 16.03 6.66 -4.42
CA LEU A 89 15.52 5.71 -3.43
C LEU A 89 16.68 4.98 -2.76
N CYS A 90 17.60 4.46 -3.58
CA CYS A 90 18.79 3.75 -3.14
C CYS A 90 19.99 4.27 -3.94
N LEU A 91 21.11 4.49 -3.26
CA LEU A 91 22.36 4.93 -3.88
C LEU A 91 23.51 4.03 -3.44
N PRO A 92 24.54 3.85 -4.28
CA PRO A 92 25.77 3.21 -3.84
C PRO A 92 26.56 4.12 -2.90
N ASN A 93 27.30 3.54 -1.96
CA ASN A 93 28.04 4.27 -0.91
C ASN A 93 29.07 5.29 -1.45
N ASN A 94 29.51 5.14 -2.70
CA ASN A 94 30.39 6.09 -3.37
C ASN A 94 29.65 7.31 -3.96
N TYR A 95 28.39 7.51 -3.59
CA TYR A 95 27.61 8.71 -3.86
C TYR A 95 26.98 9.20 -2.57
N GLN A 96 26.77 10.51 -2.47
CA GLN A 96 26.06 11.15 -1.36
C GLN A 96 24.92 12.01 -1.88
N TRP A 97 23.76 11.88 -1.24
CA TRP A 97 22.58 12.69 -1.51
C TRP A 97 22.56 13.92 -0.60
N ASN A 98 22.42 15.09 -1.19
CA ASN A 98 22.19 16.32 -0.44
C ASN A 98 20.72 16.74 -0.53
N SER A 99 19.99 16.54 0.57
CA SER A 99 18.56 16.89 0.69
C SER A 99 18.24 18.36 0.40
N LYS A 100 19.17 19.28 0.70
CA LYS A 100 18.95 20.73 0.54
C LYS A 100 19.13 21.16 -0.92
N THR A 101 20.18 20.68 -1.58
CA THR A 101 20.46 21.04 -2.97
C THR A 101 19.79 20.13 -3.98
N ARG A 102 19.25 18.98 -3.54
CA ARG A 102 18.72 17.90 -4.37
C ARG A 102 19.71 17.41 -5.42
N GLN A 103 20.97 17.32 -5.03
CA GLN A 103 22.05 16.86 -5.89
C GLN A 103 22.71 15.61 -5.31
N CYS A 104 23.12 14.74 -6.24
CA CYS A 104 23.89 13.55 -5.94
C CYS A 104 25.36 13.82 -6.30
N VAL A 105 26.27 13.67 -5.34
CA VAL A 105 27.70 13.95 -5.53
C VAL A 105 28.48 12.65 -5.40
N LYS A 106 29.42 12.39 -6.32
CA LYS A 106 30.31 11.24 -6.25
C LYS A 106 31.41 11.48 -5.22
N THR A 107 31.67 10.50 -4.37
CA THR A 107 32.75 10.53 -3.39
C THR A 107 33.99 9.77 -3.90
N GLU A 108 35.10 9.87 -3.17
CA GLU A 108 36.33 9.11 -3.46
C GLU A 108 36.24 7.64 -2.99
N GLU A 109 35.14 7.25 -2.33
CA GLU A 109 34.97 5.89 -1.84
C GLU A 109 34.85 4.87 -2.98
N LYS A 110 35.29 3.64 -2.70
CA LYS A 110 35.05 2.51 -3.58
C LYS A 110 33.63 2.00 -3.36
N ARG A 111 32.91 1.73 -4.46
CA ARG A 111 31.60 1.06 -4.43
C ARG A 111 31.73 -0.30 -3.75
N SER A 112 30.94 -0.52 -2.72
CA SER A 112 30.93 -1.76 -1.93
C SER A 112 29.56 -2.09 -1.33
N SER A 113 28.70 -1.09 -1.14
CA SER A 113 27.38 -1.25 -0.54
C SER A 113 26.38 -0.26 -1.13
N LEU A 114 25.10 -0.49 -0.82
CA LEU A 114 24.00 0.41 -1.12
C LEU A 114 23.46 1.02 0.18
N TYR A 115 22.91 2.22 0.11
CA TYR A 115 22.15 2.80 1.21
C TYR A 115 20.85 3.40 0.67
N PHE A 116 19.80 3.36 1.49
CA PHE A 116 18.53 4.00 1.16
C PHE A 116 18.55 5.48 1.55
N VAL A 117 17.78 6.30 0.85
CA VAL A 117 17.68 7.74 1.12
C VAL A 117 16.43 8.04 1.92
N GLU A 118 16.60 8.61 3.11
CA GLU A 118 15.51 8.83 4.07
C GLU A 118 14.44 9.81 3.56
N ASP A 119 14.80 10.78 2.71
CA ASP A 119 13.82 11.68 2.10
C ASP A 119 12.79 10.91 1.26
N SER A 120 13.26 9.94 0.47
CA SER A 120 12.40 9.07 -0.35
C SER A 120 11.51 8.19 0.51
N LEU A 121 12.06 7.60 1.59
CA LEU A 121 11.26 6.79 2.52
C LEU A 121 10.20 7.65 3.23
N ARG A 122 10.51 8.90 3.57
CA ARG A 122 9.55 9.82 4.18
C ARG A 122 8.38 10.13 3.24
N GLU A 123 8.65 10.35 1.95
CA GLU A 123 7.57 10.53 0.96
C GLU A 123 6.73 9.26 0.77
N LEU A 124 7.36 8.08 0.74
CA LEU A 124 6.66 6.80 0.67
C LEU A 124 5.73 6.56 1.86
N ARG A 125 6.19 6.83 3.09
CA ARG A 125 5.37 6.64 4.32
C ARG A 125 4.12 7.52 4.37
N LYS A 126 4.04 8.60 3.58
CA LYS A 126 2.82 9.42 3.46
C LYS A 126 1.72 8.72 2.67
N ILE A 127 2.06 7.73 1.84
CA ILE A 127 1.10 7.02 1.00
C ILE A 127 0.46 5.88 1.81
N LYS A 128 -0.77 6.10 2.24
CA LYS A 128 -1.58 5.10 2.98
C LYS A 128 -2.34 4.14 2.06
N SER A 129 -2.51 4.48 0.79
CA SER A 129 -3.13 3.59 -0.20
C SER A 129 -2.16 2.48 -0.63
N PRO A 130 -2.66 1.36 -1.20
CA PRO A 130 -1.84 0.42 -1.94
C PRO A 130 -1.02 1.11 -3.03
N VAL A 131 0.20 0.61 -3.27
CA VAL A 131 1.10 1.12 -4.31
C VAL A 131 1.23 0.13 -5.47
N CYS A 132 1.39 0.64 -6.68
CA CYS A 132 1.82 -0.12 -7.85
C CYS A 132 3.18 0.41 -8.28
N THR A 133 4.23 -0.38 -8.08
CA THR A 133 5.59 0.01 -8.45
C THR A 133 5.88 -0.43 -9.88
N VAL A 134 6.16 0.54 -10.76
CA VAL A 134 6.56 0.27 -12.15
C VAL A 134 8.04 0.55 -12.28
N SER A 135 8.81 -0.52 -12.40
CA SER A 135 10.26 -0.46 -12.47
C SER A 135 10.75 -0.65 -13.90
N ILE A 136 11.79 0.08 -14.30
CA ILE A 136 12.49 -0.16 -15.56
C ILE A 136 13.95 -0.53 -15.31
N ALA A 137 14.42 -1.57 -16.00
CA ALA A 137 15.79 -2.06 -15.93
C ALA A 137 16.28 -2.43 -17.33
N GLY A 138 17.60 -2.65 -17.47
CA GLY A 138 18.23 -3.04 -18.73
C GLY A 138 19.54 -2.30 -18.97
N PRO A 139 20.19 -2.55 -20.12
CA PRO A 139 21.51 -2.00 -20.42
C PRO A 139 21.59 -0.47 -20.28
N TYR A 140 22.78 0.04 -19.97
CA TYR A 140 23.03 1.48 -19.88
C TYR A 140 22.77 2.19 -21.23
N ARG A 141 22.36 3.48 -21.17
CA ARG A 141 22.18 4.37 -22.35
C ARG A 141 21.10 3.95 -23.36
N LYS A 142 20.06 3.25 -22.93
CA LYS A 142 18.93 2.80 -23.79
C LYS A 142 17.62 3.56 -23.60
N GLY A 143 17.68 4.81 -23.11
CA GLY A 143 16.50 5.69 -22.98
C GLY A 143 15.43 5.20 -22.00
N LYS A 144 15.84 4.55 -20.90
CA LYS A 144 14.95 4.02 -19.85
C LYS A 144 14.14 5.12 -19.17
N SER A 145 14.84 6.11 -18.62
CA SER A 145 14.27 7.25 -17.90
C SER A 145 13.27 8.05 -18.75
N TYR A 146 13.58 8.20 -20.05
CA TYR A 146 12.68 8.84 -21.01
C TYR A 146 11.37 8.05 -21.15
N ILE A 147 11.46 6.76 -21.47
CA ILE A 147 10.27 5.92 -21.66
C ILE A 147 9.43 5.85 -20.39
N LEU A 148 10.06 5.63 -19.22
CA LEU A 148 9.32 5.54 -17.96
C LEU A 148 8.53 6.82 -17.67
N SER A 149 9.11 7.99 -17.94
CA SER A 149 8.42 9.27 -17.80
C SER A 149 7.29 9.41 -18.82
N GLN A 150 7.54 9.07 -20.09
CA GLN A 150 6.53 9.22 -21.15
C GLN A 150 5.33 8.29 -20.95
N ILE A 151 5.51 7.06 -20.47
CA ILE A 151 4.40 6.10 -20.27
C ILE A 151 3.30 6.67 -19.35
N PHE A 152 3.69 7.45 -18.36
CA PHE A 152 2.79 8.04 -17.37
C PHE A 152 2.51 9.51 -17.63
N ASP A 153 2.82 10.01 -18.83
CA ASP A 153 2.61 11.40 -19.22
C ASP A 153 3.30 12.41 -18.28
N GLN A 154 4.37 11.98 -17.62
CA GLN A 154 5.11 12.79 -16.66
C GLN A 154 6.09 13.73 -17.38
N PRO A 155 6.38 14.92 -16.79
CA PRO A 155 7.45 15.78 -17.27
C PRO A 155 8.82 15.11 -17.10
N GLU A 156 9.91 15.82 -17.42
CA GLU A 156 11.26 15.32 -17.18
C GLU A 156 11.58 15.22 -15.68
N VAL A 157 11.08 14.15 -15.06
CA VAL A 157 11.23 13.89 -13.64
C VAL A 157 12.54 13.16 -13.34
N PHE A 158 13.00 12.32 -14.26
CA PHE A 158 14.29 11.63 -14.16
C PHE A 158 15.35 12.35 -14.99
N PRO A 159 16.57 12.54 -14.46
CA PRO A 159 17.64 13.20 -15.19
C PRO A 159 18.04 12.41 -16.45
N LEU A 160 17.97 13.09 -17.59
CA LEU A 160 18.56 12.68 -18.88
C LEU A 160 19.94 13.36 -18.99
N GLY A 161 20.88 12.94 -19.82
CA GLY A 161 20.75 11.96 -20.87
C GLY A 161 21.94 11.75 -21.80
N HIS A 162 22.88 12.70 -21.96
CA HIS A 162 23.47 12.92 -23.29
C HIS A 162 24.98 12.66 -23.44
N LYS A 163 25.70 12.35 -22.35
CA LYS A 163 27.16 12.06 -22.40
C LYS A 163 27.43 10.55 -22.38
N MET A 164 28.65 10.07 -22.61
CA MET A 164 28.94 8.62 -22.59
C MET A 164 29.02 8.00 -21.17
N VAL A 165 28.88 8.78 -20.10
CA VAL A 165 29.03 8.36 -18.69
C VAL A 165 27.69 7.95 -18.10
N ALA A 166 27.56 6.90 -17.27
CA ALA A 166 26.27 6.58 -16.62
C ALA A 166 25.69 7.78 -15.84
N GLU A 167 24.37 8.03 -15.96
CA GLU A 167 23.67 9.14 -15.29
C GLU A 167 22.82 8.68 -14.12
N THR A 168 21.96 7.69 -14.34
CA THR A 168 21.18 7.07 -13.26
C THR A 168 22.10 6.15 -12.45
N MET A 169 22.46 6.59 -11.25
CA MET A 169 23.17 5.77 -10.26
C MET A 169 22.19 5.26 -9.22
N GLY A 170 22.26 3.97 -8.89
CA GLY A 170 21.34 3.35 -7.95
C GLY A 170 19.91 3.18 -8.49
N ILE A 171 18.90 3.48 -7.68
CA ILE A 171 17.48 3.43 -8.04
C ILE A 171 16.86 4.79 -7.71
N TRP A 172 16.20 5.40 -8.68
CA TRP A 172 15.49 6.67 -8.53
C TRP A 172 13.99 6.43 -8.52
N MET A 173 13.28 7.25 -7.75
CA MET A 173 11.85 7.11 -7.50
C MET A 173 11.09 8.39 -7.85
N TRP A 174 9.95 8.20 -8.49
CA TRP A 174 8.94 9.24 -8.69
C TRP A 174 7.57 8.74 -8.27
N ILE A 175 6.87 9.49 -7.43
CA ILE A 175 5.47 9.21 -7.07
C ILE A 175 4.61 9.94 -8.08
N VAL A 176 3.85 9.19 -8.88
CA VAL A 176 2.97 9.76 -9.89
C VAL A 176 1.83 10.52 -9.20
N PRO A 177 1.61 11.82 -9.49
CA PRO A 177 0.57 12.61 -8.84
C PRO A 177 -0.84 12.11 -9.14
N GLU A 178 -1.06 11.56 -10.34
CA GLU A 178 -2.34 11.01 -10.76
C GLU A 178 -2.70 9.75 -9.97
N LYS A 179 -3.97 9.67 -9.57
CA LYS A 179 -4.54 8.47 -8.95
C LYS A 179 -5.03 7.50 -10.00
N TYR A 180 -4.67 6.23 -9.83
CA TYR A 180 -5.08 5.15 -10.71
C TYR A 180 -6.06 4.25 -9.97
N LYS A 181 -6.80 3.45 -10.74
CA LYS A 181 -7.66 2.40 -10.19
C LYS A 181 -7.22 1.05 -10.72
N ASP A 182 -7.20 0.05 -9.85
CA ASP A 182 -6.99 -1.33 -10.28
C ASP A 182 -8.25 -1.89 -10.97
N ALA A 183 -8.16 -3.12 -11.48
CA ALA A 183 -9.29 -3.82 -12.11
C ALA A 183 -10.52 -4.01 -11.19
N ARG A 184 -10.36 -3.86 -9.87
CA ARG A 184 -11.44 -3.94 -8.87
C ARG A 184 -11.97 -2.55 -8.47
N GLY A 185 -11.49 -1.48 -9.10
CA GLY A 185 -11.90 -0.10 -8.82
C GLY A 185 -11.24 0.52 -7.58
N ARG A 186 -10.27 -0.15 -6.95
CA ARG A 186 -9.56 0.36 -5.77
C ARG A 186 -8.54 1.40 -6.19
N GLU A 187 -8.44 2.49 -5.44
CA GLU A 187 -7.42 3.51 -5.68
C GLU A 187 -6.03 2.93 -5.41
N ILE A 188 -5.12 3.14 -6.36
CA ILE A 188 -3.71 2.78 -6.26
C ILE A 188 -2.85 4.00 -6.57
N THR A 189 -1.75 4.14 -5.86
CA THR A 189 -0.74 5.16 -6.15
C THR A 189 0.38 4.51 -6.95
N VAL A 190 0.72 5.07 -8.12
CA VAL A 190 1.80 4.55 -8.95
C VAL A 190 3.14 5.15 -8.51
N VAL A 191 4.14 4.29 -8.36
CA VAL A 191 5.52 4.68 -8.03
C VAL A 191 6.44 4.20 -9.14
N LEU A 192 7.12 5.11 -9.81
CA LEU A 192 8.06 4.80 -10.90
C LEU A 192 9.45 4.60 -10.32
N LEU A 193 10.11 3.50 -10.70
CA LEU A 193 11.47 3.19 -10.30
C LEU A 193 12.39 3.10 -11.53
N ASP A 194 13.28 4.08 -11.69
CA ASP A 194 14.30 4.08 -12.74
C ASP A 194 15.62 3.55 -12.17
N SER A 195 16.11 2.43 -12.70
CA SER A 195 17.32 1.79 -12.20
C SER A 195 18.56 2.15 -13.02
N GLU A 196 19.71 2.07 -12.36
CA GLU A 196 21.02 2.02 -13.01
C GLU A 196 21.05 0.97 -14.13
N GLY A 197 21.79 1.27 -15.20
CA GLY A 197 21.93 0.35 -16.33
C GLY A 197 22.85 -0.82 -16.02
N ILE A 198 22.47 -2.00 -16.50
CA ILE A 198 23.30 -3.21 -16.41
C ILE A 198 24.50 -3.07 -17.38
N ASP A 199 25.68 -3.60 -17.01
CA ASP A 199 26.91 -3.63 -17.83
C ASP A 199 27.56 -2.25 -18.10
N ALA A 200 27.52 -1.32 -17.13
CA ALA A 200 28.37 -0.13 -17.23
C ALA A 200 29.85 -0.56 -17.19
N ALA A 201 30.72 0.00 -18.05
CA ALA A 201 32.15 -0.36 -18.11
C ALA A 201 32.93 -0.15 -16.79
N SER A 202 32.32 0.52 -15.81
CA SER A 202 32.81 0.71 -14.44
C SER A 202 32.23 -0.26 -13.40
N GLY A 203 31.27 -1.11 -13.79
CA GLY A 203 30.59 -2.08 -12.95
C GLY A 203 31.46 -3.30 -12.74
N VAL A 204 32.05 -3.43 -11.54
CA VAL A 204 32.63 -4.69 -11.11
C VAL A 204 31.45 -5.64 -10.92
N GLY A 205 31.35 -6.72 -11.71
CA GLY A 205 30.14 -7.55 -11.89
C GLY A 205 29.46 -8.20 -10.65
N ARG A 206 29.88 -7.87 -9.43
CA ARG A 206 29.12 -8.11 -8.19
C ARG A 206 28.04 -7.05 -7.94
N ASP A 207 28.27 -5.79 -8.33
CA ASP A 207 27.45 -4.66 -7.89
C ASP A 207 26.19 -4.47 -8.76
N ASP A 208 26.29 -4.71 -10.07
CA ASP A 208 25.18 -4.56 -11.03
C ASP A 208 24.02 -5.51 -10.72
N ASN A 209 24.33 -6.69 -10.17
CA ASN A 209 23.32 -7.67 -9.77
C ASN A 209 22.48 -7.20 -8.57
N GLN A 210 23.06 -6.43 -7.64
CA GLN A 210 22.37 -5.99 -6.43
C GLN A 210 21.26 -4.99 -6.75
N ILE A 211 21.55 -3.98 -7.59
CA ILE A 211 20.55 -3.01 -8.04
C ILE A 211 19.45 -3.71 -8.82
N PHE A 212 19.81 -4.59 -9.77
CA PHE A 212 18.81 -5.31 -10.53
C PHE A 212 17.92 -6.19 -9.63
N THR A 213 18.48 -6.85 -8.61
CA THR A 213 17.72 -7.62 -7.60
C THR A 213 16.68 -6.76 -6.90
N LEU A 214 17.11 -5.60 -6.38
CA LEU A 214 16.20 -4.66 -5.71
C LEU A 214 15.10 -4.20 -6.64
N THR A 215 15.45 -3.83 -7.87
CA THR A 215 14.48 -3.38 -8.88
C THR A 215 13.42 -4.44 -9.16
N VAL A 216 13.80 -5.72 -9.27
CA VAL A 216 12.86 -6.84 -9.44
C VAL A 216 11.97 -7.03 -8.21
N LEU A 217 12.57 -7.12 -7.01
CA LEU A 217 11.84 -7.38 -5.77
C LEU A 217 10.90 -6.24 -5.38
N LEU A 218 11.25 -5.00 -5.72
CA LEU A 218 10.44 -3.83 -5.42
C LEU A 218 9.32 -3.61 -6.45
N ALA A 219 9.41 -4.17 -7.65
CA ALA A 219 8.43 -3.98 -8.72
C ALA A 219 7.09 -4.70 -8.47
N SER A 220 6.01 -4.12 -8.99
CA SER A 220 4.76 -4.78 -9.37
C SER A 220 4.79 -5.12 -10.86
N VAL A 221 5.35 -4.21 -11.65
CA VAL A 221 5.56 -4.36 -13.09
C VAL A 221 7.02 -4.05 -13.38
N LEU A 222 7.72 -4.98 -14.04
CA LEU A 222 9.10 -4.83 -14.43
C LEU A 222 9.20 -4.71 -15.95
N ILE A 223 9.71 -3.58 -16.42
CA ILE A 223 10.02 -3.33 -17.81
C ILE A 223 11.52 -3.60 -18.01
N TYR A 224 11.84 -4.65 -18.75
CA TYR A 224 13.19 -4.90 -19.21
C TYR A 224 13.39 -4.26 -20.59
N ASN A 225 14.19 -3.19 -20.64
CA ASN A 225 14.41 -2.37 -21.82
C ASN A 225 15.73 -2.74 -22.50
N SER A 226 15.67 -3.32 -23.69
CA SER A 226 16.82 -3.64 -24.54
C SER A 226 16.70 -2.97 -25.92
N SER A 227 17.79 -2.87 -26.68
CA SER A 227 17.75 -2.40 -28.07
C SER A 227 17.68 -3.56 -29.05
N SER A 228 17.00 -3.31 -30.16
CA SER A 228 16.88 -4.21 -31.30
C SER A 228 16.27 -5.56 -30.90
N VAL A 229 16.54 -6.61 -31.67
CA VAL A 229 16.07 -7.96 -31.39
C VAL A 229 16.80 -8.58 -30.19
N PRO A 230 16.14 -9.45 -29.40
CA PRO A 230 16.75 -10.08 -28.23
C PRO A 230 17.95 -10.92 -28.63
N THR A 231 19.06 -10.71 -27.94
CA THR A 231 20.31 -11.45 -28.11
C THR A 231 20.54 -12.40 -26.94
N ARG A 232 21.51 -13.31 -27.11
CA ARG A 232 21.93 -14.21 -26.03
C ARG A 232 22.49 -13.45 -24.82
N ARG A 233 23.16 -12.31 -25.05
CA ARG A 233 23.70 -11.47 -23.99
C ARG A 233 22.60 -10.87 -23.12
N ASP A 234 21.46 -10.51 -23.72
CA ASP A 234 20.31 -10.01 -22.95
C ASP A 234 19.77 -11.11 -22.02
N LEU A 235 19.71 -12.36 -22.49
CA LEU A 235 19.35 -13.51 -21.65
C LEU A 235 20.42 -13.81 -20.58
N GLU A 236 21.70 -13.66 -20.88
CA GLU A 236 22.78 -13.80 -19.89
C GLU A 236 22.71 -12.71 -18.82
N GLY A 237 22.36 -11.47 -19.18
CA GLY A 237 22.08 -10.40 -18.21
C GLY A 237 20.90 -10.71 -17.29
N LEU A 238 19.96 -11.54 -17.76
CA LEU A 238 18.82 -12.04 -16.99
C LEU A 238 19.13 -13.34 -16.21
N ASP A 239 20.33 -13.92 -16.34
CA ASP A 239 20.77 -15.12 -15.59
C ASP A 239 20.68 -14.94 -14.07
N PHE A 240 20.79 -13.69 -13.62
CA PHE A 240 20.57 -13.36 -12.23
C PHE A 240 19.16 -13.74 -11.73
N ILE A 241 18.11 -13.65 -12.56
CA ILE A 241 16.74 -14.06 -12.16
C ILE A 241 16.71 -15.55 -11.83
N SER A 242 17.41 -16.38 -12.61
CA SER A 242 17.54 -17.81 -12.31
C SER A 242 18.33 -18.08 -11.02
N LYS A 243 19.29 -17.22 -10.68
CA LYS A 243 20.01 -17.31 -9.39
C LYS A 243 19.15 -16.83 -8.23
N LEU A 244 18.34 -15.79 -8.43
CA LEU A 244 17.41 -15.27 -7.44
C LEU A 244 16.37 -16.33 -7.10
N SER A 245 15.76 -16.97 -8.09
CA SER A 245 14.78 -18.03 -7.87
C SER A 245 15.38 -19.22 -7.11
N GLY A 246 16.56 -19.71 -7.51
CA GLY A 246 17.24 -20.80 -6.80
C GLY A 246 17.59 -20.48 -5.35
N ARG A 247 17.91 -19.21 -5.06
CA ARG A 247 18.23 -18.76 -3.69
C ARG A 247 16.99 -18.52 -2.84
N ILE A 248 15.89 -18.09 -3.44
CA ILE A 248 14.60 -18.00 -2.76
C ILE A 248 14.11 -19.43 -2.43
N HIS A 249 14.23 -20.37 -3.38
CA HIS A 249 13.87 -21.78 -3.23
C HIS A 249 14.68 -22.52 -2.13
N ALA A 250 15.98 -22.24 -1.99
CA ALA A 250 16.82 -22.87 -0.97
C ALA A 250 16.42 -22.53 0.50
N ARG A 251 15.54 -21.53 0.72
CA ARG A 251 15.04 -21.17 2.05
C ARG A 251 13.63 -21.67 2.33
N SER A 252 12.81 -21.97 1.32
CA SER A 252 11.49 -22.60 1.51
C SER A 252 11.61 -24.08 1.90
N ASP A 253 12.67 -24.76 1.45
CA ASP A 253 12.90 -26.19 1.68
C ASP A 253 13.28 -26.56 3.14
N ARG A 254 13.36 -25.57 4.05
CA ARG A 254 13.53 -25.82 5.49
C ARG A 254 12.21 -26.10 6.22
N GLY A 255 11.08 -26.09 5.53
CA GLY A 255 9.78 -26.45 6.10
C GLY A 255 8.73 -26.73 5.04
N ALA A 256 8.41 -28.02 4.88
CA ALA A 256 7.29 -28.61 4.11
C ALA A 256 7.59 -29.03 2.66
N THR A 257 7.41 -30.34 2.45
CA THR A 257 7.01 -30.98 1.20
C THR A 257 5.89 -30.19 0.52
N LEU A 258 6.05 -29.72 -0.74
CA LEU A 258 4.97 -29.47 -1.72
C LEU A 258 5.50 -28.75 -2.98
N HIS A 259 5.83 -29.49 -4.04
CA HIS A 259 6.19 -28.93 -5.35
C HIS A 259 5.05 -28.15 -6.05
N GLN A 260 3.79 -28.25 -5.59
CA GLN A 260 2.65 -27.51 -6.15
C GLN A 260 2.55 -26.06 -5.63
N ASN A 261 3.16 -25.73 -4.49
CA ASN A 261 3.10 -24.38 -3.90
C ASN A 261 4.20 -23.44 -4.44
N GLU A 262 5.19 -23.95 -5.18
CA GLU A 262 6.36 -23.18 -5.60
C GLU A 262 6.06 -22.18 -6.73
N THR A 263 5.28 -22.58 -7.73
CA THR A 263 4.90 -21.69 -8.84
C THR A 263 4.05 -20.53 -8.32
N GLU A 264 3.10 -20.82 -7.44
CA GLU A 264 2.26 -19.80 -6.81
C GLU A 264 3.10 -18.86 -5.92
N PHE A 265 4.06 -19.43 -5.19
CA PHE A 265 5.03 -18.66 -4.41
C PHE A 265 5.82 -17.66 -5.28
N PHE A 266 6.31 -18.11 -6.45
CA PHE A 266 7.04 -17.23 -7.36
C PHE A 266 6.13 -16.17 -7.97
N HIS A 267 4.91 -16.52 -8.36
CA HIS A 267 3.92 -15.62 -8.93
C HIS A 267 3.48 -14.51 -7.95
N ARG A 268 3.54 -14.78 -6.65
CA ARG A 268 3.30 -13.77 -5.59
C ARG A 268 4.50 -12.85 -5.36
N THR A 269 5.71 -13.34 -5.60
CA THR A 269 6.96 -12.63 -5.30
C THR A 269 7.48 -11.80 -6.47
N PHE A 270 7.33 -12.31 -7.69
CA PHE A 270 7.86 -11.68 -8.90
C PHE A 270 6.85 -10.73 -9.55
N PRO A 271 7.31 -9.64 -10.18
CA PRO A 271 6.44 -8.66 -10.83
C PRO A 271 5.85 -9.19 -12.14
N PHE A 272 4.87 -8.51 -12.70
CA PHE A 272 4.53 -8.73 -14.12
C PHE A 272 5.72 -8.32 -15.01
N PHE A 273 6.18 -9.19 -15.91
CA PHE A 273 7.36 -8.94 -16.73
C PHE A 273 6.98 -8.43 -18.12
N ILE A 274 7.61 -7.34 -18.54
CA ILE A 274 7.48 -6.79 -19.89
C ILE A 274 8.86 -6.67 -20.52
N TRP A 275 9.02 -7.27 -21.69
CA TRP A 275 10.21 -7.05 -22.49
C TRP A 275 9.95 -5.94 -23.52
N LEU A 276 10.58 -4.79 -23.31
CA LEU A 276 10.51 -3.65 -24.23
C LEU A 276 11.73 -3.64 -25.16
N LEU A 277 11.49 -3.79 -26.45
CA LEU A 277 12.49 -3.70 -27.50
C LEU A 277 12.49 -2.31 -28.15
N ARG A 278 13.61 -1.60 -28.05
CA ARG A 278 13.80 -0.27 -28.63
C ARG A 278 14.43 -0.36 -30.00
N ASP A 279 14.20 0.65 -30.84
CA ASP A 279 14.87 0.83 -32.13
C ASP A 279 14.67 -0.36 -33.11
N VAL A 280 13.54 -1.06 -32.99
CA VAL A 280 13.24 -2.23 -33.84
C VAL A 280 12.78 -1.76 -35.22
N THR A 281 13.51 -2.17 -36.25
CA THR A 281 13.17 -1.89 -37.65
C THR A 281 12.71 -3.14 -38.41
N GLN A 282 12.98 -4.33 -37.87
CA GLN A 282 12.60 -5.62 -38.46
C GLN A 282 11.11 -5.92 -38.22
N ALA A 283 10.47 -6.55 -39.22
CA ALA A 283 9.13 -7.10 -39.07
C ALA A 283 9.15 -8.39 -38.25
N VAL A 284 8.03 -8.69 -37.59
CA VAL A 284 7.79 -9.99 -36.97
C VAL A 284 7.74 -11.05 -38.08
N PRO A 285 8.40 -12.21 -37.93
CA PRO A 285 8.35 -13.30 -38.91
C PRO A 285 6.91 -13.76 -39.22
N GLU A 286 6.65 -14.20 -40.45
CA GLU A 286 5.31 -14.61 -40.92
C GLU A 286 4.71 -15.78 -40.13
N ASP A 287 5.56 -16.63 -39.54
CA ASP A 287 5.15 -17.76 -38.71
C ASP A 287 4.76 -17.34 -37.29
N CYS A 288 4.96 -16.08 -36.90
CA CYS A 288 4.66 -15.53 -35.58
C CYS A 288 3.46 -14.58 -35.64
N LYS A 289 2.48 -14.76 -34.74
CA LYS A 289 1.27 -13.90 -34.71
C LYS A 289 1.58 -12.46 -34.32
N ASP A 290 2.44 -12.30 -33.33
CA ASP A 290 2.85 -11.02 -32.77
C ASP A 290 4.25 -11.16 -32.16
N ILE A 291 4.75 -10.07 -31.56
CA ILE A 291 6.08 -10.05 -30.96
C ILE A 291 6.19 -10.97 -29.75
N LYS A 292 5.09 -11.15 -29.00
CA LYS A 292 5.04 -12.05 -27.85
C LYS A 292 5.18 -13.50 -28.30
N ASP A 293 4.45 -13.91 -29.33
CA ASP A 293 4.57 -15.22 -29.96
C ASP A 293 5.98 -15.43 -30.54
N TYR A 294 6.58 -14.40 -31.14
CA TYR A 294 7.98 -14.45 -31.58
C TYR A 294 8.94 -14.71 -30.40
N PHE A 295 8.77 -14.01 -29.27
CA PHE A 295 9.57 -14.24 -28.08
C PHE A 295 9.39 -15.66 -27.55
N LEU A 296 8.15 -16.08 -27.35
CA LEU A 296 7.82 -17.40 -26.83
C LEU A 296 8.38 -18.49 -27.75
N LYS A 297 8.22 -18.37 -29.06
CA LYS A 297 8.79 -19.30 -30.04
C LYS A 297 10.30 -19.26 -30.04
N LYS A 298 10.96 -18.10 -30.05
CA LYS A 298 12.43 -18.02 -30.06
C LYS A 298 13.03 -18.61 -28.79
N ILE A 299 12.44 -18.30 -27.63
CA ILE A 299 12.77 -18.86 -26.32
C ILE A 299 12.57 -20.38 -26.32
N ARG A 300 11.46 -20.86 -26.90
CA ARG A 300 11.06 -22.27 -26.96
C ARG A 300 11.79 -23.11 -28.04
N ILE A 301 12.26 -22.48 -29.11
CA ILE A 301 13.04 -23.08 -30.20
C ILE A 301 14.50 -23.20 -29.77
N GLN A 302 15.05 -22.20 -29.06
CA GLN A 302 16.38 -22.30 -28.46
C GLN A 302 16.49 -23.43 -27.42
N THR A 303 15.39 -23.78 -26.77
CA THR A 303 15.28 -24.88 -25.78
C THR A 303 15.14 -26.27 -26.42
N VAL A 304 14.54 -26.38 -27.62
CA VAL A 304 14.24 -27.68 -28.27
C VAL A 304 15.33 -28.12 -29.26
N PHE A 305 15.89 -27.22 -30.08
CA PHE A 305 16.82 -27.61 -31.16
C PHE A 305 18.29 -27.77 -30.73
N ARG A 306 18.61 -27.69 -29.44
CA ARG A 306 19.98 -27.73 -28.91
C ARG A 306 20.25 -28.83 -27.86
N GLN A 307 19.34 -29.79 -27.72
CA GLN A 307 19.58 -30.95 -26.86
C GLN A 307 20.69 -31.87 -27.38
N GLU A 308 21.04 -31.81 -28.68
CA GLU A 308 21.96 -32.78 -29.27
C GLU A 308 23.40 -32.32 -29.42
N ASP A 309 23.71 -31.02 -29.30
CA ASP A 309 25.11 -30.54 -29.33
C ASP A 309 25.28 -29.16 -28.66
N SER A 310 26.32 -29.03 -27.82
CA SER A 310 27.03 -27.81 -27.35
C SER A 310 26.94 -27.39 -25.85
N GLY A 311 28.11 -27.37 -25.20
CA GLY A 311 28.62 -26.42 -24.18
C GLY A 311 27.79 -26.03 -22.94
N SER A 312 28.46 -25.93 -21.78
CA SER A 312 27.87 -25.49 -20.49
C SER A 312 27.15 -24.13 -20.53
N GLU A 313 27.49 -23.26 -21.47
CA GLU A 313 26.85 -21.94 -21.62
C GLU A 313 25.50 -21.98 -22.35
N SER A 314 25.25 -22.96 -23.23
CA SER A 314 23.98 -23.05 -23.96
C SER A 314 22.84 -23.45 -23.01
N GLN A 315 23.16 -24.33 -22.05
CA GLN A 315 22.27 -24.74 -20.97
C GLN A 315 21.89 -23.59 -20.01
N LYS A 316 22.78 -22.60 -19.82
CA LYS A 316 22.48 -21.44 -18.96
C LYS A 316 21.37 -20.59 -19.57
N SER A 317 21.54 -20.14 -20.81
CA SER A 317 20.53 -19.31 -21.50
C SER A 317 19.15 -19.99 -21.54
N GLN A 318 19.11 -21.31 -21.69
CA GLN A 318 17.89 -22.12 -21.62
C GLN A 318 17.20 -22.07 -20.24
N LYS A 319 17.93 -22.26 -19.15
CA LYS A 319 17.37 -22.18 -17.79
C LYS A 319 16.81 -20.78 -17.48
N VAL A 320 17.45 -19.73 -18.00
CA VAL A 320 16.94 -18.35 -17.83
C VAL A 320 15.64 -18.16 -18.59
N ALA A 321 15.58 -18.63 -19.82
CA ALA A 321 14.38 -18.62 -20.65
C ALA A 321 13.19 -19.32 -19.98
N GLU A 322 13.41 -20.54 -19.49
CA GLU A 322 12.40 -21.30 -18.73
C GLU A 322 12.03 -20.57 -17.43
N GLY A 323 13.01 -19.97 -16.74
CA GLY A 323 12.78 -19.16 -15.55
C GLY A 323 11.92 -17.93 -15.79
N ILE A 324 12.11 -17.21 -16.89
CA ILE A 324 11.28 -16.04 -17.24
C ILE A 324 9.84 -16.46 -17.52
N LEU A 325 9.61 -17.64 -18.09
CA LEU A 325 8.26 -18.13 -18.33
C LEU A 325 7.62 -18.79 -17.09
N GLY A 326 8.43 -19.28 -16.15
CA GLY A 326 7.97 -20.00 -14.96
C GLY A 326 7.79 -19.12 -13.71
N PHE A 327 8.67 -18.15 -13.47
CA PHE A 327 8.71 -17.40 -12.21
C PHE A 327 7.78 -16.19 -12.19
N PHE A 328 7.57 -15.54 -13.32
CA PHE A 328 6.75 -14.33 -13.38
C PHE A 328 5.27 -14.70 -13.55
N PRO A 329 4.34 -14.01 -12.85
CA PRO A 329 2.90 -14.24 -12.97
C PRO A 329 2.34 -13.92 -14.37
N GLY A 330 3.07 -13.11 -15.13
CA GLY A 330 2.72 -12.76 -16.50
C GLY A 330 3.91 -12.24 -17.29
N PHE A 331 3.82 -12.40 -18.60
CA PHE A 331 4.83 -11.99 -19.57
C PHE A 331 4.16 -11.26 -20.73
N GLU A 332 4.70 -10.11 -21.10
CA GLU A 332 4.34 -9.37 -22.30
C GLU A 332 5.58 -8.88 -23.05
N ALA A 333 5.45 -8.66 -24.35
CA ALA A 333 6.53 -8.12 -25.16
C ALA A 333 6.02 -6.97 -26.02
N PHE A 334 6.83 -5.92 -26.16
CA PHE A 334 6.46 -4.74 -26.93
C PHE A 334 7.68 -4.22 -27.69
N SER A 335 7.48 -3.70 -28.90
CA SER A 335 8.53 -3.03 -29.66
C SER A 335 8.20 -1.58 -29.96
N LEU A 336 9.22 -0.74 -29.89
CA LEU A 336 9.19 0.63 -30.35
C LEU A 336 10.18 0.78 -31.51
N PRO A 337 9.82 1.54 -32.57
CA PRO A 337 10.76 1.87 -33.62
C PRO A 337 11.74 2.96 -33.12
N PRO A 338 12.77 3.30 -33.91
CA PRO A 338 13.61 4.43 -33.59
C PRO A 338 12.78 5.73 -33.50
N PRO A 339 12.98 6.59 -32.48
CA PRO A 339 12.22 7.82 -32.32
C PRO A 339 12.51 8.85 -33.41
N THR A 340 13.77 8.93 -33.85
CA THR A 340 14.25 9.77 -34.94
C THR A 340 15.54 9.19 -35.52
N ALA A 341 15.89 9.57 -36.76
CA ALA A 341 17.20 9.30 -37.36
C ALA A 341 18.18 10.47 -37.17
N ASP A 342 17.68 11.62 -36.72
CA ASP A 342 18.46 12.85 -36.52
C ASP A 342 19.07 12.87 -35.11
N GLU A 343 20.40 12.97 -35.04
CA GLU A 343 21.14 12.99 -33.78
C GLU A 343 20.89 14.25 -32.94
N GLU A 344 20.66 15.41 -33.56
CA GLU A 344 20.40 16.67 -32.84
C GLU A 344 19.02 16.63 -32.17
N ILE A 345 18.02 16.15 -32.91
CA ILE A 345 16.67 15.92 -32.37
C ILE A 345 16.73 14.85 -31.28
N MET A 346 17.53 13.80 -31.43
CA MET A 346 17.68 12.76 -30.40
C MET A 346 18.30 13.30 -29.10
N ARG A 347 19.21 14.27 -29.19
CA ARG A 347 19.77 14.96 -28.00
C ARG A 347 18.74 15.85 -27.31
N THR A 348 17.75 16.33 -28.03
CA THR A 348 16.71 17.27 -27.55
C THR A 348 15.31 16.64 -27.68
N ILE A 349 15.22 15.32 -27.51
CA ILE A 349 14.01 14.52 -27.79
C ILE A 349 12.77 15.01 -27.03
N CYS A 350 12.97 15.61 -25.86
CA CYS A 350 11.89 16.13 -25.05
C CYS A 350 11.36 17.49 -25.51
N GLU A 351 12.21 18.30 -26.14
CA GLU A 351 11.88 19.64 -26.66
C GLU A 351 11.25 19.53 -28.06
N ASN A 352 11.66 18.53 -28.85
CA ASN A 352 11.28 18.35 -30.26
C ASN A 352 10.33 17.15 -30.47
N LYS A 353 9.33 16.98 -29.60
CA LYS A 353 8.39 15.84 -29.67
C LYS A 353 7.58 15.81 -30.98
N ASP A 354 7.29 16.97 -31.53
CA ASP A 354 6.58 17.20 -32.78
C ASP A 354 7.39 16.77 -34.02
N GLN A 355 8.72 16.66 -33.88
CA GLN A 355 9.63 16.24 -34.95
C GLN A 355 9.94 14.73 -34.90
N LEU A 356 9.37 14.00 -33.94
CA LEU A 356 9.54 12.55 -33.83
C LEU A 356 8.72 11.81 -34.88
N GLN A 357 9.14 10.59 -35.19
CA GLN A 357 8.43 9.75 -36.14
C GLN A 357 7.01 9.47 -35.64
N ALA A 358 6.01 9.75 -36.49
CA ALA A 358 4.60 9.50 -36.16
C ALA A 358 4.32 8.04 -35.77
N LYS A 359 5.04 7.09 -36.38
CA LYS A 359 4.95 5.66 -36.02
C LYS A 359 5.42 5.39 -34.59
N PHE A 360 6.51 6.03 -34.16
CA PHE A 360 7.01 5.92 -32.79
C PHE A 360 5.99 6.47 -31.80
N LEU A 361 5.44 7.67 -32.05
CA LEU A 361 4.44 8.28 -31.18
C LEU A 361 3.19 7.43 -31.05
N ARG A 362 2.69 6.86 -32.16
CA ARG A 362 1.54 5.96 -32.13
C ARG A 362 1.80 4.70 -31.31
N GLN A 363 2.95 4.04 -31.53
CA GLN A 363 3.29 2.83 -30.76
C GLN A 363 3.58 3.13 -29.28
N LEU A 364 4.07 4.34 -28.97
CA LEU A 364 4.22 4.79 -27.59
C LEU A 364 2.85 4.93 -26.91
N GLU A 365 1.84 5.46 -27.59
CA GLU A 365 0.46 5.50 -27.07
C GLU A 365 -0.13 4.10 -26.87
N ASP A 366 0.08 3.19 -27.82
CA ASP A 366 -0.33 1.78 -27.67
C ASP A 366 0.34 1.14 -26.43
N PHE A 367 1.61 1.48 -26.19
CA PHE A 367 2.34 1.01 -25.02
C PHE A 367 1.80 1.59 -23.71
N LYS A 368 1.40 2.86 -23.69
CA LYS A 368 0.73 3.49 -22.53
C LYS A 368 -0.56 2.75 -22.18
N TYR A 369 -1.36 2.42 -23.20
CA TYR A 369 -2.60 1.68 -23.01
C TYR A 369 -2.32 0.30 -22.41
N LEU A 370 -1.34 -0.42 -22.95
CA LEU A 370 -0.91 -1.71 -22.43
C LEU A 370 -0.52 -1.60 -20.95
N ILE A 371 0.37 -0.67 -20.59
CA ILE A 371 0.83 -0.49 -19.21
C ILE A 371 -0.35 -0.18 -18.27
N LYS A 372 -1.23 0.74 -18.67
CA LYS A 372 -2.42 1.10 -17.88
C LYS A 372 -3.33 -0.12 -17.64
N SER A 373 -3.42 -1.05 -18.59
CA SER A 373 -4.25 -2.26 -18.47
C SER A 373 -3.70 -3.34 -17.53
N ILE A 374 -2.41 -3.29 -17.20
CA ILE A 374 -1.71 -4.28 -16.36
C ILE A 374 -1.23 -3.72 -15.02
N LEU A 375 -1.61 -2.49 -14.67
CA LEU A 375 -1.31 -1.92 -13.37
C LEU A 375 -1.97 -2.75 -12.27
N VAL A 376 -1.15 -3.38 -11.46
CA VAL A 376 -1.58 -4.19 -10.32
C VAL A 376 -0.93 -3.67 -9.04
N PRO A 377 -1.68 -3.60 -7.92
CA PRO A 377 -1.08 -3.35 -6.63
C PRO A 377 0.10 -4.29 -6.39
N LYS A 378 1.12 -3.82 -5.68
CA LYS A 378 2.16 -4.70 -5.19
C LYS A 378 1.57 -5.60 -4.11
N HIS A 379 1.63 -6.89 -4.33
CA HIS A 379 1.14 -7.88 -3.38
C HIS A 379 2.23 -8.16 -2.36
N SER A 380 1.82 -8.48 -1.14
CA SER A 380 2.73 -9.06 -0.16
C SER A 380 2.89 -10.56 -0.39
N TYR A 381 3.69 -11.20 0.47
CA TYR A 381 3.79 -12.65 0.51
C TYR A 381 2.46 -13.34 0.87
N THR A 382 1.68 -12.74 1.77
CA THR A 382 0.42 -13.28 2.28
C THR A 382 -0.72 -12.95 1.32
N GLU A 383 -1.63 -13.91 1.11
CA GLU A 383 -2.76 -13.69 0.23
C GLU A 383 -3.68 -12.57 0.73
N GLY A 384 -4.11 -11.70 -0.20
CA GLY A 384 -5.02 -10.60 0.10
C GLY A 384 -4.35 -9.37 0.73
N GLU A 385 -3.09 -9.47 1.14
CA GLU A 385 -2.32 -8.35 1.67
C GLU A 385 -1.68 -7.53 0.55
N LEU A 386 -1.79 -6.21 0.69
CA LEU A 386 -1.32 -5.24 -0.29
C LEU A 386 -0.27 -4.35 0.34
N VAL A 387 0.80 -4.10 -0.41
CA VAL A 387 1.86 -3.21 0.02
C VAL A 387 1.39 -1.76 -0.16
N THR A 388 1.36 -1.01 0.94
CA THR A 388 1.18 0.45 0.97
C THR A 388 2.53 1.16 0.78
N GLY A 389 2.56 2.50 0.73
CA GLY A 389 3.85 3.20 0.67
C GLY A 389 4.68 3.03 1.94
N GLU A 390 4.04 2.97 3.10
CA GLU A 390 4.70 2.64 4.37
C GLU A 390 5.32 1.23 4.33
N GLY A 391 4.57 0.24 3.82
CA GLY A 391 5.08 -1.11 3.62
C GLY A 391 6.23 -1.16 2.60
N LEU A 392 6.15 -0.42 1.50
CA LEU A 392 7.21 -0.34 0.51
C LEU A 392 8.49 0.26 1.11
N ALA A 393 8.37 1.30 1.93
CA ALA A 393 9.51 1.91 2.62
C ALA A 393 10.20 0.90 3.56
N ALA A 394 9.43 0.11 4.31
CA ALA A 394 9.97 -0.94 5.16
C ALA A 394 10.68 -2.03 4.35
N LEU A 395 10.10 -2.46 3.22
CA LEU A 395 10.73 -3.45 2.33
C LEU A 395 12.05 -2.94 1.75
N VAL A 396 12.12 -1.67 1.35
CA VAL A 396 13.37 -1.06 0.86
C VAL A 396 14.47 -1.14 1.92
N THR A 397 14.18 -0.75 3.16
CA THR A 397 15.13 -0.84 4.28
C THR A 397 15.61 -2.28 4.47
N GLN A 398 14.69 -3.23 4.61
CA GLN A 398 15.02 -4.64 4.85
C GLN A 398 15.83 -5.26 3.70
N TYR A 399 15.49 -4.93 2.45
CA TYR A 399 16.17 -5.49 1.29
C TYR A 399 17.56 -4.91 1.07
N VAL A 400 17.75 -3.61 1.34
CA VAL A 400 19.07 -2.97 1.27
C VAL A 400 19.99 -3.55 2.34
N ASP A 401 19.52 -3.70 3.58
CA ASP A 401 20.28 -4.30 4.67
C ASP A 401 20.68 -5.76 4.36
N ALA A 402 19.74 -6.52 3.81
CA ALA A 402 19.97 -7.89 3.36
C ALA A 402 21.03 -7.97 2.25
N ILE A 403 20.98 -7.10 1.24
CA ILE A 403 21.89 -7.11 0.08
C ILE A 403 23.31 -6.66 0.43
N ASN A 404 23.44 -5.78 1.42
CA ASN A 404 24.74 -5.37 1.95
C ASN A 404 25.42 -6.48 2.76
N THR A 405 24.68 -7.51 3.17
CA THR A 405 25.21 -8.65 3.92
C THR A 405 25.71 -9.73 2.96
N PRO A 406 27.03 -10.04 2.91
CA PRO A 406 27.58 -11.00 1.96
C PRO A 406 26.93 -12.38 2.07
N GLY A 407 26.45 -12.92 0.94
CA GLY A 407 25.82 -14.25 0.89
C GLY A 407 24.37 -14.29 1.41
N PHE A 408 23.83 -13.17 1.88
CA PHE A 408 22.43 -13.06 2.28
C PHE A 408 21.58 -12.61 1.09
N VAL A 409 20.39 -13.20 0.96
CA VAL A 409 19.40 -12.83 -0.06
C VAL A 409 18.21 -12.25 0.69
N PRO A 410 17.62 -11.15 0.20
CA PRO A 410 16.40 -10.61 0.79
C PRO A 410 15.33 -11.69 0.93
N ASN A 411 14.87 -11.91 2.17
CA ASN A 411 13.74 -12.80 2.43
C ASN A 411 12.45 -11.97 2.31
N VAL A 412 11.68 -12.20 1.26
CA VAL A 412 10.44 -11.45 0.99
C VAL A 412 9.41 -11.67 2.09
N GLN A 413 9.21 -12.92 2.50
CA GLN A 413 8.30 -13.27 3.59
C GLN A 413 8.78 -12.64 4.91
N GLY A 414 10.03 -12.90 5.31
CA GLY A 414 10.55 -12.42 6.59
C GLY A 414 10.59 -10.88 6.71
N ALA A 415 10.86 -10.18 5.60
CA ALA A 415 10.81 -8.71 5.58
C ALA A 415 9.39 -8.18 5.76
N TRP A 416 8.40 -8.85 5.15
CA TRP A 416 7.00 -8.49 5.30
C TRP A 416 6.46 -8.83 6.69
N ASP A 417 6.72 -10.03 7.20
CA ASP A 417 6.29 -10.47 8.54
C ASP A 417 6.79 -9.49 9.62
N LEU A 418 8.07 -9.08 9.54
CA LEU A 418 8.65 -8.09 10.45
C LEU A 418 7.96 -6.73 10.36
N PHE A 419 7.58 -6.29 9.15
CA PHE A 419 6.81 -5.07 8.96
C PHE A 419 5.42 -5.20 9.60
N VAL A 420 4.70 -6.29 9.35
CA VAL A 420 3.36 -6.52 9.92
C VAL A 420 3.41 -6.56 11.45
N GLU A 421 4.38 -7.26 12.04
CA GLU A 421 4.58 -7.32 13.49
C GLU A 421 4.84 -5.94 14.09
N THR A 422 5.75 -5.17 13.48
CA THR A 422 6.09 -3.81 13.93
C THR A 422 4.87 -2.90 13.83
N LYS A 423 4.16 -2.92 12.69
CA LYS A 423 2.95 -2.12 12.48
C LYS A 423 1.84 -2.49 13.46
N CYS A 424 1.63 -3.78 13.72
CA CYS A 424 0.69 -4.28 14.72
C CYS A 424 1.01 -3.72 16.11
N PHE A 425 2.27 -3.82 16.52
CA PHE A 425 2.72 -3.34 17.82
C PHE A 425 2.53 -1.82 17.99
N GLU A 426 2.98 -1.04 17.01
CA GLU A 426 2.88 0.42 17.04
C GLU A 426 1.42 0.90 17.02
N THR A 427 0.60 0.33 16.14
CA THR A 427 -0.80 0.73 16.01
C THR A 427 -1.60 0.36 17.26
N LYS A 428 -1.32 -0.80 17.87
CA LYS A 428 -1.92 -1.19 19.15
C LYS A 428 -1.63 -0.16 20.23
N LYS A 429 -0.38 0.29 20.33
CA LYS A 429 0.02 1.32 21.30
C LYS A 429 -0.69 2.65 21.04
N VAL A 430 -0.80 3.07 19.78
CA VAL A 430 -1.53 4.30 19.41
C VAL A 430 -3.02 4.20 19.78
N CYS A 431 -3.67 3.07 19.49
CA CYS A 431 -5.07 2.84 19.86
C CYS A 431 -5.26 2.86 21.39
N GLU A 432 -4.33 2.26 22.12
CA GLU A 432 -4.34 2.25 23.58
C GLU A 432 -4.20 3.65 24.19
N GLN A 433 -3.30 4.47 23.64
CA GLN A 433 -3.15 5.87 24.05
C GLN A 433 -4.41 6.68 23.75
N LYS A 434 -4.96 6.54 22.54
CA LYS A 434 -6.18 7.24 22.12
C LYS A 434 -7.37 6.87 23.02
N TYR A 435 -7.53 5.59 23.37
CA TYR A 435 -8.55 5.15 24.31
C TYR A 435 -8.40 5.82 25.69
N ASP A 436 -7.19 5.84 26.24
CA ASP A 436 -6.94 6.47 27.55
C ASP A 436 -7.23 7.98 27.53
N GLU A 437 -6.85 8.66 26.45
CA GLU A 437 -7.14 10.08 26.25
C GLU A 437 -8.65 10.34 26.24
N LEU A 438 -9.41 9.58 25.46
CA LEU A 438 -10.87 9.71 25.38
C LEU A 438 -11.54 9.45 26.73
N MET A 439 -11.17 8.35 27.40
CA MET A 439 -11.74 8.02 28.70
C MET A 439 -11.37 9.04 29.78
N THR A 440 -10.13 9.53 29.80
CA THR A 440 -9.69 10.54 30.77
C THR A 440 -10.37 11.87 30.54
N LEU A 441 -10.48 12.31 29.29
CA LEU A 441 -11.14 13.57 28.94
C LEU A 441 -12.60 13.59 29.37
N GLN A 442 -13.33 12.49 29.18
CA GLN A 442 -14.75 12.42 29.51
C GLN A 442 -15.03 12.15 31.00
N LEU A 443 -14.22 11.33 31.68
CA LEU A 443 -14.53 10.85 33.03
C LEU A 443 -13.79 11.59 34.16
N SER A 444 -12.68 12.29 33.87
CA SER A 444 -11.86 12.87 34.95
C SER A 444 -12.60 13.91 35.80
N GLU A 445 -13.47 14.72 35.19
CA GLU A 445 -14.24 15.77 35.87
C GLU A 445 -15.65 15.34 36.27
N VAL A 446 -16.14 14.22 35.74
CA VAL A 446 -17.53 13.76 35.92
C VAL A 446 -17.67 12.78 37.10
N LEU A 447 -16.58 12.14 37.53
CA LEU A 447 -16.65 11.14 38.59
C LEU A 447 -16.90 11.74 39.99
N PRO A 448 -17.69 11.07 40.84
CA PRO A 448 -18.40 9.82 40.58
C PRO A 448 -19.73 10.00 39.84
N CYS A 449 -20.08 9.05 38.99
CA CYS A 449 -21.29 9.08 38.16
C CYS A 449 -21.95 7.70 38.02
N ASP A 450 -23.05 7.61 37.25
CA ASP A 450 -23.71 6.33 36.96
C ASP A 450 -22.78 5.42 36.14
N ASN A 451 -22.80 4.12 36.42
CA ASN A 451 -22.03 3.14 35.65
C ASN A 451 -22.48 3.07 34.18
N ASP A 452 -23.73 3.39 33.89
CA ASP A 452 -24.22 3.40 32.51
C ASP A 452 -23.59 4.55 31.68
N GLU A 453 -23.27 5.69 32.31
CA GLU A 453 -22.50 6.75 31.67
C GLU A 453 -21.08 6.30 31.33
N ILE A 454 -20.41 5.60 32.26
CA ILE A 454 -19.06 5.05 32.04
C ILE A 454 -19.07 4.06 30.87
N ARG A 455 -20.10 3.22 30.77
CA ARG A 455 -20.26 2.26 29.66
C ARG A 455 -20.51 2.98 28.34
N ALA A 456 -21.32 4.04 28.32
CA ALA A 456 -21.56 4.84 27.13
C ALA A 456 -20.25 5.44 26.59
N TYR A 457 -19.44 6.06 27.46
CA TYR A 457 -18.13 6.60 27.06
C TYR A 457 -17.15 5.51 26.60
N HIS A 458 -17.16 4.35 27.26
CA HIS A 458 -16.37 3.20 26.82
C HIS A 458 -16.74 2.74 25.41
N ASN A 459 -18.03 2.59 25.10
CA ASN A 459 -18.49 2.17 23.79
C ASN A 459 -18.12 3.19 22.71
N SER A 460 -18.30 4.49 22.98
CA SER A 460 -17.85 5.56 22.07
C SER A 460 -16.34 5.49 21.82
N ALA A 461 -15.53 5.28 22.86
CA ALA A 461 -14.08 5.15 22.72
C ALA A 461 -13.66 3.87 21.97
N LEU A 462 -14.41 2.77 22.12
CA LEU A 462 -14.21 1.55 21.33
C LEU A 462 -14.45 1.80 19.83
N GLU A 463 -15.56 2.46 19.48
CA GLU A 463 -15.89 2.76 18.08
C GLU A 463 -14.81 3.63 17.42
N GLU A 464 -14.38 4.71 18.08
CA GLU A 464 -13.33 5.60 17.57
C GLU A 464 -11.98 4.88 17.40
N THR A 465 -11.63 3.99 18.32
CA THR A 465 -10.36 3.24 18.26
C THR A 465 -10.40 2.08 17.28
N GLU A 466 -11.56 1.46 17.07
CA GLU A 466 -11.78 0.47 16.03
C GLU A 466 -11.64 1.10 14.64
N GLU A 467 -12.24 2.28 14.41
CA GLU A 467 -12.06 3.02 13.16
C GLU A 467 -10.59 3.40 12.92
N LEU A 468 -9.89 3.87 13.96
CA LEU A 468 -8.47 4.21 13.89
C LEU A 468 -7.61 3.00 13.52
N LEU A 469 -7.86 1.84 14.14
CA LEU A 469 -7.15 0.60 13.83
C LEU A 469 -7.36 0.19 12.38
N LEU A 470 -8.62 0.17 11.91
CA LEU A 470 -8.95 -0.21 10.53
C LEU A 470 -8.25 0.71 9.52
N ARG A 471 -8.17 2.01 9.84
CA ARG A 471 -7.49 3.02 9.00
C ARG A 471 -5.97 2.82 8.96
N GLU A 472 -5.34 2.49 10.09
CA GLU A 472 -3.89 2.28 10.15
C GLU A 472 -3.46 0.91 9.57
N MET A 473 -4.35 -0.07 9.56
CA MET A 473 -4.08 -1.45 9.09
C MET A 473 -4.44 -1.70 7.63
N ILE A 474 -4.63 -0.65 6.83
CA ILE A 474 -4.88 -0.79 5.38
C ILE A 474 -3.75 -1.60 4.73
N GLY A 475 -4.13 -2.64 3.98
CA GLY A 475 -3.19 -3.54 3.29
C GLY A 475 -2.76 -4.77 4.10
N ILE A 476 -3.12 -4.85 5.39
CA ILE A 476 -2.89 -6.01 6.25
C ILE A 476 -4.10 -6.97 6.18
N SER A 477 -3.86 -8.27 6.40
CA SER A 477 -4.89 -9.31 6.29
C SER A 477 -5.99 -9.12 7.32
N THR A 478 -7.24 -9.39 6.90
CA THR A 478 -8.41 -9.32 7.77
C THR A 478 -8.25 -10.17 9.03
N ASN A 479 -7.69 -11.38 8.90
CA ASN A 479 -7.41 -12.27 10.03
C ASN A 479 -6.47 -11.63 11.08
N THR A 480 -5.44 -10.91 10.62
CA THR A 480 -4.50 -10.22 11.51
C THR A 480 -5.18 -9.03 12.17
N VAL A 481 -5.95 -8.25 11.42
CA VAL A 481 -6.74 -7.13 11.95
C VAL A 481 -7.73 -7.59 13.01
N GLU A 482 -8.49 -8.65 12.76
CA GLU A 482 -9.40 -9.26 13.73
C GLU A 482 -8.70 -9.74 14.99
N LYS A 483 -7.51 -10.33 14.85
CA LYS A 483 -6.68 -10.73 16.00
C LYS A 483 -6.29 -9.52 16.84
N GLN A 484 -5.89 -8.41 16.22
CA GLN A 484 -5.56 -7.17 16.94
C GLN A 484 -6.80 -6.56 17.61
N LEU A 485 -7.95 -6.55 16.94
CA LEU A 485 -9.23 -6.09 17.52
C LEU A 485 -9.60 -6.88 18.78
N ARG A 486 -9.51 -8.23 18.74
CA ARG A 486 -9.78 -9.08 19.91
C ARG A 486 -8.85 -8.72 21.07
N GLN A 487 -7.55 -8.55 20.81
CA GLN A 487 -6.58 -8.17 21.84
C GLN A 487 -6.85 -6.77 22.43
N LEU A 488 -7.21 -5.80 21.60
CA LEU A 488 -7.55 -4.45 22.04
C LEU A 488 -8.82 -4.45 22.89
N LYS A 489 -9.88 -5.15 22.46
CA LYS A 489 -11.12 -5.30 23.24
C LYS A 489 -10.83 -5.88 24.63
N THR A 490 -9.98 -6.92 24.73
CA THR A 490 -9.55 -7.45 26.03
C THR A 490 -8.76 -6.43 26.87
N SER A 491 -7.84 -5.68 26.27
CA SER A 491 -7.08 -4.62 26.94
C SER A 491 -8.01 -3.51 27.49
N PHE A 492 -8.97 -3.08 26.68
CA PHE A 492 -9.94 -2.04 27.01
C PHE A 492 -10.93 -2.45 28.08
N SER A 493 -11.44 -3.70 28.08
CA SER A 493 -12.25 -4.21 29.19
C SER A 493 -11.49 -4.15 30.51
N ARG A 494 -10.18 -4.43 30.51
CA ARG A 494 -9.35 -4.34 31.71
C ARG A 494 -9.22 -2.90 32.20
N ARG A 495 -9.12 -1.92 31.29
CA ARG A 495 -9.06 -0.48 31.61
C ARG A 495 -10.42 0.05 32.08
N LEU A 496 -11.52 -0.42 31.51
CA LEU A 496 -12.88 -0.11 31.96
C LEU A 496 -13.07 -0.51 33.43
N ASN A 497 -12.62 -1.72 33.81
CA ASN A 497 -12.70 -2.18 35.19
C ASN A 497 -11.95 -1.25 36.17
N VAL A 498 -10.83 -0.65 35.75
CA VAL A 498 -10.09 0.33 36.56
C VAL A 498 -10.95 1.58 36.79
N TRP A 499 -11.60 2.10 35.74
CA TRP A 499 -12.50 3.24 35.85
C TRP A 499 -13.72 2.95 36.72
N GLN A 500 -14.37 1.80 36.56
CA GLN A 500 -15.50 1.38 37.40
C GLN A 500 -15.10 1.21 38.88
N THR A 501 -13.92 0.65 39.14
CA THR A 501 -13.40 0.52 40.51
C THR A 501 -13.13 1.89 41.14
N LYS A 502 -12.53 2.81 40.37
CA LYS A 502 -12.31 4.20 40.80
C LYS A 502 -13.63 4.90 41.08
N ASN A 503 -14.63 4.76 40.21
CA ASN A 503 -15.96 5.30 40.38
C ASN A 503 -16.60 4.77 41.68
N SER A 504 -16.67 3.45 41.84
CA SER A 504 -17.24 2.80 43.03
C SER A 504 -16.60 3.28 44.33
N LYS A 505 -15.26 3.45 44.35
CA LYS A 505 -14.54 4.00 45.50
C LYS A 505 -14.97 5.44 45.83
N LEU A 506 -15.06 6.30 44.82
CA LEU A 506 -15.47 7.71 45.00
C LEU A 506 -16.95 7.81 45.41
N THR A 507 -17.83 7.01 44.80
CA THR A 507 -19.24 6.93 45.17
C THR A 507 -19.40 6.52 46.63
N LYS A 508 -18.70 5.46 47.06
CA LYS A 508 -18.73 5.01 48.46
C LYS A 508 -18.30 6.11 49.42
N GLN A 509 -17.19 6.81 49.13
CA GLN A 509 -16.70 7.92 49.95
C GLN A 509 -17.71 9.08 50.02
N LEU A 510 -18.34 9.44 48.91
CA LEU A 510 -19.39 10.47 48.90
C LEU A 510 -20.62 10.05 49.72
N CYS A 511 -21.08 8.81 49.57
CA CYS A 511 -22.22 8.29 50.32
C CYS A 511 -21.95 8.23 51.82
N GLU A 512 -20.75 7.77 52.23
CA GLU A 512 -20.33 7.75 53.63
C GLU A 512 -20.31 9.17 54.23
N ASN A 513 -19.73 10.13 53.51
CA ASN A 513 -19.69 11.54 53.92
C ASN A 513 -21.10 12.15 54.01
N LEU A 514 -21.99 11.83 53.07
CA LEU A 514 -23.37 12.30 53.08
C LEU A 514 -24.14 11.71 54.27
N LEU A 515 -23.97 10.41 54.53
CA LEU A 515 -24.62 9.73 55.64
C LEU A 515 -24.18 10.30 57.00
N LEU A 516 -22.89 10.58 57.18
CA LEU A 516 -22.37 11.25 58.38
C LEU A 516 -22.99 12.65 58.56
N LYS A 517 -23.08 13.44 57.47
CA LYS A 517 -23.72 14.77 57.52
C LYS A 517 -25.20 14.69 57.86
N LEU A 518 -25.93 13.74 57.28
CA LEU A 518 -27.35 13.55 57.56
C LEU A 518 -27.58 13.06 59.00
N LYS A 519 -26.75 12.15 59.49
CA LYS A 519 -26.77 11.69 60.88
C LYS A 519 -26.56 12.86 61.85
N ALA A 520 -25.50 13.65 61.64
CA ALA A 520 -25.21 14.83 62.47
C ALA A 520 -26.33 15.86 62.45
N LYS A 521 -26.99 16.05 61.29
CA LYS A 521 -28.05 17.05 61.14
C LYS A 521 -29.39 16.62 61.72
N HIS A 522 -29.75 15.34 61.58
CA HIS A 522 -31.11 14.87 61.83
C HIS A 522 -31.24 13.84 62.94
N LEU A 523 -30.23 12.99 63.15
CA LEU A 523 -30.31 11.89 64.10
C LEU A 523 -29.68 12.25 65.44
N ASP A 524 -28.50 12.87 65.41
CA ASP A 524 -27.75 13.22 66.62
C ASP A 524 -28.53 14.17 67.55
N PRO A 525 -29.24 15.21 67.07
CA PRO A 525 -30.07 16.07 67.93
C PRO A 525 -31.23 15.31 68.61
N VAL A 526 -31.82 14.33 67.91
CA VAL A 526 -32.91 13.51 68.46
C VAL A 526 -32.37 12.53 69.50
N ILE A 527 -31.19 11.95 69.26
CA ILE A 527 -30.53 11.06 70.21
C ILE A 527 -30.16 11.82 71.49
N GLU A 528 -29.61 13.03 71.37
CA GLU A 528 -29.30 13.89 72.53
C GLU A 528 -30.55 14.22 73.35
N GLN A 529 -31.65 14.61 72.70
CA GLN A 529 -32.93 14.88 73.38
C GLN A 529 -33.47 13.65 74.13
N LEU A 530 -33.45 12.48 73.51
CA LEU A 530 -33.91 11.23 74.15
C LEU A 530 -33.01 10.85 75.34
N GLN A 531 -31.71 11.06 75.23
CA GLN A 531 -30.76 10.81 76.33
C GLN A 531 -31.00 11.78 77.50
N GLU A 532 -31.27 13.05 77.22
CA GLU A 532 -31.65 14.03 78.24
C GLU A 532 -32.97 13.66 78.94
N GLU A 533 -34.00 13.26 78.20
CA GLU A 533 -35.28 12.84 78.77
C GLU A 533 -35.15 11.58 79.64
N MET A 534 -34.37 10.60 79.19
CA MET A 534 -34.06 9.41 79.99
C MET A 534 -33.31 9.77 81.27
N ALA A 535 -32.32 10.67 81.21
CA ALA A 535 -31.59 11.13 82.38
C ALA A 535 -32.51 11.86 83.38
N ARG A 536 -33.44 12.70 82.90
CA ARG A 536 -34.45 13.37 83.74
C ARG A 536 -35.39 12.36 84.42
N ASN A 537 -35.89 11.37 83.68
CA ASN A 537 -36.79 10.34 84.22
C ASN A 537 -36.10 9.44 85.25
N TYR A 538 -34.82 9.10 85.04
CA TYR A 538 -34.04 8.35 86.02
C TYR A 538 -33.87 9.15 87.32
N HIS A 539 -33.59 10.46 87.22
CA HIS A 539 -33.45 11.31 88.40
C HIS A 539 -34.74 11.38 89.22
N LEU A 540 -35.90 11.51 88.55
CA LEU A 540 -37.24 11.49 89.15
C LEU A 540 -37.64 10.16 89.80
N MET A 541 -37.06 9.03 89.39
CA MET A 541 -37.30 7.71 90.03
C MET A 541 -36.36 7.43 91.20
N THR A 542 -35.23 8.12 91.27
CA THR A 542 -34.21 7.98 92.34
C THR A 542 -34.28 9.05 93.42
N SER A 543 -35.17 10.04 93.25
CA SER A 543 -35.56 11.03 94.27
C SER A 543 -36.94 10.69 94.82
#